data_AF-A0A318JTK3-F1
#
_entry.id   AF-A0A318JTK3-F1
#
_cell.length_a   1.000
_cell.length_b   1.000
_cell.length_c   1.000
_cell.angle_alpha   90.00
_cell.angle_beta   90.00
_cell.angle_gamma   90.00
#
_symmetry.space_group_name_H-M   'P 1'
#
loop_
_entity.id
_entity.type
_entity.pdbx_description
1 polymer ?
#
loop_
_entity_poly.entity_id
_entity_poly.type
_entity_poly.pdbx_seq_one_letter_code
_entity_poly.pdbx_strand_id
1 'polypeptide(L)' 'MTEAKFAIGDRVRHVSMGHHGVIVAVDTEYSSAHDKNDLSLNPSVRASPWYQVTLEDEHGKPVDTYLSEAQLDAE' A
#
# COMPACT_ATOMS: atom_id res chain seq x y z
N MET A 1 -11.95 -8.71 -13.31
CA MET A 1 -10.51 -8.45 -13.20
C MET A 1 -10.40 -7.26 -12.28
N THR A 2 -9.75 -7.42 -11.13
CA THR A 2 -9.55 -6.30 -10.21
C THR A 2 -8.42 -5.47 -10.79
N GLU A 3 -8.76 -4.37 -11.43
CA GLU A 3 -7.77 -3.45 -12.00
C GLU A 3 -7.12 -2.68 -10.85
N ALA A 4 -5.79 -2.67 -10.81
CA ALA A 4 -5.06 -1.87 -9.83
C ALA A 4 -5.26 -0.39 -10.15
N LYS A 5 -5.75 0.39 -9.18
CA LYS A 5 -5.95 1.84 -9.31
C LYS A 5 -4.63 2.61 -9.46
N PHE A 6 -3.53 2.06 -8.96
CA PHE A 6 -2.20 2.69 -8.97
C PHE A 6 -1.17 1.78 -9.65
N ALA A 7 -0.16 2.38 -10.29
CA ALA A 7 0.94 1.65 -10.93
C ALA A 7 2.28 1.93 -10.25
N ILE A 8 3.27 1.08 -10.53
CA ILE A 8 4.65 1.26 -10.04
C ILE A 8 5.21 2.59 -10.54
N GLY A 9 5.70 3.42 -9.61
CA GLY A 9 6.18 4.77 -9.86
C GLY A 9 5.15 5.87 -9.63
N ASP A 10 3.87 5.54 -9.40
CA ASP A 10 2.87 6.54 -9.03
C ASP A 10 3.14 7.12 -7.64
N ARG A 11 2.91 8.43 -7.52
CA ARG A 11 2.95 9.14 -6.24
C ARG A 11 1.59 9.02 -5.57
N VAL A 12 1.60 8.58 -4.33
CA VAL A 12 0.41 8.36 -3.51
C VAL A 12 0.60 8.97 -2.14
N ARG A 13 -0.51 9.20 -1.45
CA ARG A 13 -0.49 9.68 -0.07
C ARG A 13 -1.21 8.70 0.84
N HIS A 14 -0.65 8.43 2.01
CA HIS A 14 -1.32 7.62 3.01
C HIS A 14 -2.51 8.40 3.60
N VAL A 15 -3.73 7.87 3.48
CA VAL A 15 -4.96 8.58 3.87
C VAL A 15 -4.96 8.98 5.35
N SER A 16 -4.58 8.07 6.26
CA SER A 16 -4.62 8.36 7.71
C SER A 16 -3.47 9.22 8.24
N MET A 17 -2.25 9.06 7.71
CA MET A 17 -1.05 9.72 8.22
C MET A 17 -0.65 10.95 7.39
N GLY A 18 -1.13 11.07 6.14
CA GLY A 18 -0.79 12.17 5.24
C GLY A 18 0.62 12.11 4.65
N HIS A 19 1.40 11.04 4.91
CA HIS A 19 2.74 10.87 4.34
C HIS A 19 2.68 10.62 2.84
N HIS A 20 3.59 11.26 2.11
CA HIS A 20 3.78 11.01 0.69
C HIS A 20 4.62 9.75 0.51
N GLY A 21 4.32 9.02 -0.55
CA GLY A 21 5.11 7.87 -0.96
C GLY A 21 4.97 7.57 -2.43
N VAL A 22 5.71 6.55 -2.84
CA VAL A 22 5.74 6.06 -4.22
C VAL A 22 5.45 4.57 -4.24
N ILE A 23 4.62 4.14 -5.18
CA ILE A 23 4.35 2.72 -5.40
C ILE A 23 5.62 2.08 -5.98
N VAL A 24 6.12 1.03 -5.33
CA VAL A 24 7.28 0.26 -5.80
C VAL A 24 6.88 -1.12 -6.31
N ALA A 25 5.76 -1.66 -5.85
CA ALA A 25 5.19 -2.91 -6.35
C ALA A 25 3.66 -2.91 -6.24
N VAL A 26 3.01 -3.68 -7.10
CA VAL A 26 1.56 -3.85 -7.14
C VAL A 26 1.25 -5.34 -7.15
N ASP A 27 0.48 -5.76 -6.17
CA ASP A 27 0.07 -7.15 -5.96
C ASP A 27 -1.46 -7.21 -5.98
N THR A 28 -2.03 -7.63 -7.11
CA THR A 28 -3.50 -7.71 -7.28
C THR A 28 -4.14 -8.82 -6.46
N GLU A 29 -3.33 -9.78 -5.99
CA GLU A 29 -3.75 -10.89 -5.14
C GLU A 29 -3.03 -10.77 -3.80
N TYR A 30 -3.79 -10.85 -2.70
CA TYR A 30 -3.21 -10.92 -1.36
C TYR A 30 -2.31 -12.16 -1.25
N SER A 31 -1.02 -11.95 -0.96
CA SER A 31 -0.08 -13.02 -0.70
C SER A 31 0.25 -13.09 0.79
N SER A 32 -0.05 -14.22 1.43
CA SER A 32 0.30 -14.47 2.83
C SER A 32 1.80 -14.40 3.12
N ALA A 33 2.65 -14.35 2.09
CA ALA A 33 4.10 -14.10 2.23
C ALA A 33 4.40 -12.68 2.73
N HIS A 34 3.49 -11.72 2.50
CA HIS A 34 3.60 -10.35 3.02
C HIS A 34 2.94 -10.15 4.39
N ASP A 35 2.32 -11.19 4.94
CA ASP A 35 1.75 -11.20 6.29
C ASP A 35 2.86 -11.32 7.36
N LYS A 36 3.91 -10.51 7.27
CA LYS A 36 4.97 -10.49 8.28
C LYS A 36 4.47 -9.99 9.64
N ASN A 37 3.28 -9.39 9.68
CA ASN A 37 2.75 -8.74 10.87
C ASN A 37 1.59 -9.49 11.55
N ASP A 38 1.15 -10.66 11.02
CA ASP A 38 0.02 -11.46 11.54
C ASP A 38 -1.21 -10.57 11.87
N LEU A 39 -1.36 -9.46 11.14
CA LEU A 39 -2.46 -8.54 11.37
C LEU A 39 -3.67 -9.27 10.83
N SER A 40 -4.65 -9.54 11.70
CA SER A 40 -5.97 -10.01 11.29
C SER A 40 -6.66 -8.94 10.44
N LEU A 41 -6.20 -8.80 9.21
CA LEU A 41 -6.71 -7.88 8.22
C LEU A 41 -8.08 -8.39 7.81
N ASN A 42 -9.05 -7.48 7.83
CA ASN A 42 -10.42 -7.76 7.45
C ASN A 42 -10.45 -8.44 6.08
N PRO A 43 -11.28 -9.47 5.86
CA PRO A 43 -11.34 -10.20 4.59
C PRO A 43 -11.66 -9.29 3.40
N SER A 44 -12.42 -8.20 3.61
CA SER A 44 -12.68 -7.18 2.59
C SER A 44 -11.42 -6.45 2.11
N VAL A 45 -10.42 -6.29 2.98
CA VAL A 45 -9.12 -5.67 2.64
C VAL A 45 -8.25 -6.67 1.87
N ARG A 46 -8.32 -7.96 2.20
CA ARG A 46 -7.64 -9.02 1.43
C ARG A 46 -8.20 -9.21 0.02
N ALA A 47 -9.46 -8.83 -0.20
CA ALA A 47 -10.10 -8.87 -1.51
C ALA A 47 -9.72 -7.68 -2.42
N SER A 48 -9.04 -6.67 -1.88
CA SER A 48 -8.55 -5.51 -2.64
C SER A 48 -7.10 -5.71 -3.06
N PRO A 49 -6.64 -5.04 -4.13
CA PRO A 49 -5.23 -5.05 -4.51
C PRO A 49 -4.37 -4.39 -3.42
N TRP A 50 -3.17 -4.94 -3.26
CA TRP A 50 -2.16 -4.52 -2.32
C TRP A 50 -1.02 -3.83 -3.05
N TYR A 51 -0.42 -2.87 -2.36
CA TYR A 51 0.60 -2.02 -2.93
C TYR A 51 1.75 -1.93 -1.95
N GLN A 52 2.96 -2.18 -2.45
CA GLN A 52 4.16 -1.82 -1.73
C GLN A 52 4.45 -0.36 -2.00
N VAL A 53 4.49 0.45 -0.95
CA VAL A 53 4.71 1.89 -1.05
C VAL A 53 5.88 2.25 -0.16
N THR A 54 6.86 2.95 -0.72
CA THR A 54 7.92 3.55 0.08
C THR A 54 7.41 4.91 0.54
N LEU A 55 7.03 5.01 1.81
CA LEU A 55 6.57 6.25 2.43
C LEU A 55 7.75 7.01 3.04
N GLU A 56 7.70 8.34 3.00
CA GLU A 56 8.60 9.17 3.80
C GLU A 56 8.04 9.33 5.22
N ASP A 57 8.76 8.77 6.19
CA ASP A 57 8.45 8.93 7.61
C ASP A 57 8.67 10.38 8.09
N GLU A 58 8.32 10.71 9.34
CA GLU A 58 8.49 12.05 9.95
C GLU A 58 9.95 12.55 9.89
N HIS A 59 10.91 11.64 9.81
CA HIS A 59 12.34 11.94 9.66
C HIS A 59 12.80 12.09 8.19
N GLY A 60 11.89 12.04 7.21
CA GLY A 60 12.22 12.04 5.79
C GLY A 60 12.94 10.77 5.34
N LYS A 61 12.73 9.65 6.06
CA LYS A 61 13.35 8.36 5.72
C LYS A 61 12.39 7.54 4.87
N PRO A 62 12.85 6.93 3.78
CA PRO A 62 12.04 6.00 3.00
C PRO A 62 11.80 4.73 3.82
N VAL A 63 10.53 4.40 4.05
CA VAL A 63 10.08 3.20 4.76
C VAL A 63 9.15 2.42 3.84
N ASP A 64 9.58 1.22 3.47
CA ASP A 64 8.76 0.29 2.70
C ASP A 64 7.59 -0.21 3.54
N THR A 65 6.38 0.16 3.12
CA THR A 65 5.13 -0.13 3.81
C THR A 65 4.19 -0.84 2.86
N TYR A 66 3.53 -1.88 3.35
CA TYR A 66 2.55 -2.64 2.59
C TYR A 66 1.14 -2.14 2.91
N LEU A 67 0.46 -1.59 1.92
CA LEU A 67 -0.82 -0.91 2.10
C LEU A 67 -1.86 -1.43 1.10
N SER A 68 -3.11 -1.45 1.55
CA SER A 68 -4.24 -1.75 0.68
C SER A 68 -4.68 -0.51 -0.11
N GLU A 69 -5.37 -0.72 -1.23
CA GLU A 69 -5.90 0.37 -2.06
C GLU A 69 -6.68 1.43 -1.26
N ALA A 70 -7.45 0.99 -0.26
CA ALA A 70 -8.29 1.87 0.55
C ALA A 70 -7.49 2.81 1.49
N GLN A 71 -6.21 2.51 1.72
CA GLN A 71 -5.33 3.33 2.56
C GLN A 71 -4.53 4.35 1.74
N LEU A 72 -4.64 4.29 0.41
CA LEU A 72 -3.91 5.14 -0.53
C LEU A 72 -4.85 6.12 -1.21
N ASP A 73 -4.40 7.36 -1.27
CA ASP A 73 -5.04 8.44 -2.00
C ASP A 73 -4.17 8.82 -3.20
N ALA A 74 -4.81 9.08 -4.35
CA ALA A 74 -4.13 9.70 -5.48
C ALA A 74 -3.92 11.18 -5.14
N GLU A 75 -2.70 11.69 -5.29
CA GLU A 75 -2.42 13.12 -5.18
C GLU A 75 -3.07 13.92 -6.32
#